data_AF-D1M9P5-F1
#
_entry.id   AF-D1M9P5-F1
#
_cell.length_a   1.000
_cell.length_b   1.000
_cell.length_c   1.000
_cell.angle_alpha   90.00
_cell.angle_beta   90.00
_cell.angle_gamma   90.00
#
_symmetry.space_group_name_H-M   'P 1'
#
loop_
_entity.id
_entity.type
_entity.pdbx_description
1 polymer ?
#
loop_
_entity_poly.entity_id
_entity_poly.type
_entity_poly.pdbx_seq_one_letter_code
_entity_poly.pdbx_strand_id
1 'polypeptide(L)'
;LIVASGVGEFEAGISKNGQTREHALLAYTLGVKQMIIGINKMDTTEPPYSEARYKEICTEVSAYIKKVGYDPKTVAFVPISGWHGDNMLEASDKMGWYKGWET
;
A
#
# COMPACT_ATOMS: atom_id res chain seq x y z
N LEU A 1 0.13 -6.97 -3.35
CA LEU A 1 0.50 -6.91 -1.92
C LEU A 1 -0.51 -6.01 -1.21
N ILE A 2 -1.09 -6.45 -0.11
CA ILE A 2 -2.01 -5.62 0.70
C ILE A 2 -1.28 -5.10 1.92
N VAL A 3 -1.41 -3.80 2.19
CA VAL A 3 -0.79 -3.11 3.33
C VAL A 3 -1.89 -2.40 4.11
N ALA A 4 -2.01 -2.65 5.41
CA ALA A 4 -3.00 -1.94 6.23
C ALA A 4 -2.53 -0.50 6.52
N SER A 5 -3.45 0.47 6.49
CA SER A 5 -3.16 1.88 6.78
C SER A 5 -3.44 2.34 8.20
N GLY A 6 -4.11 1.49 9.00
CA GLY A 6 -4.38 1.78 10.41
C GLY A 6 -3.10 2.07 11.21
N VAL A 7 -3.22 2.94 12.21
CA VAL A 7 -2.12 3.26 13.14
C VAL A 7 -1.79 2.00 13.94
N GLY A 8 -0.51 1.62 13.99
CA GLY A 8 -0.02 0.40 14.63
C GLY A 8 -0.10 -0.84 13.74
N GLU A 9 -1.12 -0.96 12.87
CA GLU A 9 -1.22 -2.08 11.93
C GLU A 9 -0.13 -2.06 10.85
N PHE A 10 0.11 -0.87 10.29
CA PHE A 10 1.14 -0.67 9.28
C PHE A 10 2.54 -0.97 9.86
N GLU A 11 2.85 -0.39 11.02
CA GLU A 11 4.13 -0.50 11.70
C GLU A 11 4.42 -1.95 12.10
N ALA A 12 3.39 -2.68 12.57
CA ALA A 12 3.48 -4.11 12.85
C ALA A 12 3.77 -4.91 11.57
N GLY A 13 3.06 -4.61 10.48
CA GLY A 13 3.20 -5.31 9.20
C GLY A 13 4.56 -5.09 8.52
N ILE A 14 5.16 -3.91 8.68
CA ILE A 14 6.50 -3.60 8.17
C ILE A 14 7.61 -3.79 9.20
N SER A 15 7.31 -4.30 10.40
CA SER A 15 8.31 -4.62 11.41
C SER A 15 9.22 -5.79 10.97
N LYS A 16 10.27 -6.09 11.75
CA LYS A 16 11.15 -7.25 11.48
C LYS A 16 10.40 -8.58 11.51
N ASN A 17 9.34 -8.68 12.32
CA ASN A 17 8.50 -9.87 12.42
C ASN A 17 7.25 -9.76 11.52
N GLY A 18 7.16 -8.69 10.73
CA GLY A 18 6.01 -8.36 9.90
C GLY A 18 6.01 -9.14 8.58
N GLN A 19 4.85 -9.64 8.19
CA GLN A 19 4.68 -10.51 7.03
C GLN A 19 4.73 -9.76 5.68
N THR A 20 4.48 -8.44 5.66
CA THR A 20 4.52 -7.63 4.43
C THR A 20 5.88 -7.73 3.75
N ARG A 21 6.94 -7.84 4.55
CA ARG A 21 8.32 -7.98 4.11
C ARG A 21 8.57 -9.32 3.45
N GLU A 22 8.20 -10.39 4.14
CA GLU A 22 8.39 -11.77 3.67
C GLU A 22 7.62 -12.01 2.37
N HIS A 23 6.37 -11.54 2.27
CA HIS A 23 5.58 -11.70 1.06
C HIS A 23 6.17 -11.01 -0.17
N ALA A 24 6.69 -9.79 -0.02
CA ALA A 24 7.30 -9.07 -1.14
C ALA A 24 8.59 -9.76 -1.62
N LEU A 25 9.42 -10.23 -0.68
CA LEU A 25 10.64 -10.97 -0.98
C LEU A 25 10.33 -12.30 -1.65
N LEU A 26 9.39 -13.09 -1.12
CA LEU A 26 8.98 -14.36 -1.70
C LEU A 26 8.48 -14.17 -3.14
N ALA A 27 7.59 -13.19 -3.37
CA ALA A 27 7.10 -12.89 -4.72
C ALA A 27 8.24 -12.57 -5.70
N TYR A 28 9.24 -11.79 -5.26
CA TYR A 28 10.39 -11.44 -6.10
C TYR A 28 11.25 -12.66 -6.43
N THR A 29 11.54 -13.50 -5.43
CA THR A 29 12.33 -14.72 -5.61
C THR A 29 11.67 -15.74 -6.53
N LEU A 30 10.33 -15.76 -6.58
CA LEU A 30 9.54 -16.60 -7.49
C LEU A 30 9.41 -16.01 -8.91
N GLY A 31 10.04 -14.86 -9.19
CA GLY A 31 10.05 -14.24 -10.51
C GLY A 31 8.83 -13.37 -10.82
N VAL A 32 8.01 -13.04 -9.82
CA VAL A 32 6.90 -12.08 -9.98
C VAL A 32 7.49 -10.67 -10.04
N LYS A 33 7.68 -10.16 -11.26
CA LYS A 33 8.30 -8.83 -11.50
C LYS A 33 7.30 -7.67 -11.49
N GLN A 34 6.00 -7.96 -11.61
CA GLN A 34 4.93 -6.96 -11.57
C GLN A 34 4.28 -6.98 -10.19
N MET A 35 4.14 -5.82 -9.57
CA MET A 35 3.53 -5.69 -8.26
C MET A 35 2.54 -4.52 -8.24
N ILE A 36 1.39 -4.76 -7.61
CA ILE A 36 0.44 -3.72 -7.23
C ILE A 36 0.32 -3.75 -5.71
N ILE A 37 0.32 -2.57 -5.11
CA ILE A 37 0.23 -2.37 -3.66
C ILE A 37 -1.10 -1.70 -3.34
N GLY A 38 -1.98 -2.46 -2.70
CA GLY A 38 -3.24 -1.94 -2.17
C GLY A 38 -3.05 -1.48 -0.73
N ILE A 39 -3.17 -0.18 -0.48
CA ILE A 39 -3.15 0.40 0.87
C ILE A 39 -4.58 0.33 1.39
N ASN A 40 -4.86 -0.68 2.21
CA ASN A 40 -6.18 -1.07 2.66
C ASN A 40 -6.53 -0.53 4.05
N LYS A 41 -7.82 -0.48 4.37
CA LYS A 41 -8.39 0.11 5.58
C LYS A 41 -8.21 1.64 5.66
N MET A 42 -8.28 2.32 4.52
CA MET A 42 -8.19 3.77 4.48
C MET A 42 -9.29 4.46 5.29
N ASP A 43 -10.43 3.79 5.50
CA ASP A 43 -11.50 4.24 6.39
C ASP A 43 -11.12 4.32 7.87
N THR A 44 -10.10 3.56 8.30
CA THR A 44 -9.66 3.51 9.70
C THR A 44 -8.43 4.36 9.98
N THR A 45 -7.98 5.19 9.03
CA THR A 45 -6.90 6.16 9.32
C THR A 45 -7.40 7.26 10.23
N GLU A 46 -6.48 8.00 10.85
CA GLU A 46 -6.82 9.16 11.68
C GLU A 46 -6.22 10.43 11.04
N PRO A 47 -7.03 11.34 10.45
CA PRO A 47 -8.48 11.22 10.19
C PRO A 47 -8.80 10.15 9.12
N PRO A 48 -10.07 9.70 8.99
CA PRO A 48 -10.45 8.73 7.95
C PRO A 48 -10.10 9.21 6.55
N TYR A 49 -9.61 8.30 5.70
CA TYR A 49 -9.16 8.55 4.33
C TYR A 49 -8.03 9.59 4.22
N SER A 50 -7.11 9.60 5.18
CA SER A 50 -6.01 10.56 5.27
C SER A 50 -4.98 10.41 4.14
N GLU A 51 -4.87 11.44 3.31
CA GLU A 51 -3.84 11.55 2.27
C GLU A 51 -2.43 11.53 2.86
N ALA A 52 -2.24 12.18 4.02
CA ALA A 52 -0.93 12.24 4.68
C ALA A 52 -0.46 10.84 5.09
N ARG A 53 -1.36 10.03 5.68
CA ARG A 53 -1.07 8.65 6.06
C ARG A 53 -0.78 7.78 4.84
N TYR A 54 -1.55 7.95 3.77
CA TYR A 54 -1.27 7.27 2.50
C TYR A 54 0.14 7.58 1.96
N LYS A 55 0.52 8.87 1.91
CA LYS A 55 1.84 9.30 1.40
C LYS A 55 3.00 8.79 2.25
N GLU A 56 2.83 8.76 3.58
CA GLU A 56 3.79 8.17 4.51
C GLU A 56 4.02 6.69 4.18
N ILE A 57 2.94 5.90 4.09
CA ILE A 57 3.00 4.47 3.78
C ILE A 57 3.63 4.24 2.40
N CYS A 58 3.23 5.00 1.38
CA CYS A 58 3.83 4.91 0.04
C CYS A 58 5.34 5.13 0.08
N THR A 59 5.81 6.10 0.85
CA THR A 59 7.24 6.42 0.97
C THR A 59 8.00 5.27 1.61
N GLU A 60 7.52 4.76 2.74
CA GLU A 60 8.18 3.67 3.47
C GLU A 60 8.17 2.36 2.70
N VAL A 61 7.03 2.00 2.11
CA VAL A 61 6.89 0.77 1.33
C VAL A 61 7.72 0.86 0.05
N SER A 62 7.79 2.02 -0.61
CA SER A 62 8.68 2.23 -1.77
C SER A 62 10.15 2.02 -1.42
N ALA A 63 10.61 2.56 -0.28
CA ALA A 63 11.98 2.33 0.19
C ALA A 63 12.24 0.85 0.49
N TYR A 64 11.22 0.13 0.97
CA TYR A 64 11.32 -1.29 1.27
C TYR A 64 11.37 -2.16 0.01
N ILE A 65 10.43 -2.03 -0.92
CA ILE A 65 10.39 -2.85 -2.14
C ILE A 65 11.62 -2.60 -3.04
N LYS A 66 12.20 -1.39 -2.98
CA LYS A 66 13.48 -1.07 -3.62
C LYS A 66 14.63 -1.91 -3.07
N LYS A 67 14.66 -2.19 -1.76
CA LYS A 67 15.65 -3.07 -1.13
C LYS A 67 15.43 -4.54 -1.50
N VAL A 68 14.18 -4.93 -1.72
CA VAL A 68 13.84 -6.29 -2.20
C VAL A 68 14.30 -6.51 -3.63
N GLY A 69 14.24 -5.48 -4.48
CA GLY A 69 14.70 -5.51 -5.88
C GLY A 69 13.68 -5.01 -6.91
N TYR A 70 12.50 -4.58 -6.48
CA TYR A 70 11.52 -3.95 -7.37
C TYR A 70 11.94 -2.51 -7.70
N ASP A 71 11.57 -2.03 -8.88
CA ASP A 71 11.61 -0.59 -9.19
C ASP A 71 10.32 0.08 -8.70
N PRO A 72 10.36 0.93 -7.66
CA PRO A 72 9.16 1.58 -7.12
C PRO A 72 8.38 2.40 -8.15
N LYS A 73 9.04 2.90 -9.21
CA LYS A 73 8.36 3.65 -10.27
C LYS A 73 7.39 2.78 -11.06
N THR A 74 7.67 1.48 -11.16
CA THR A 74 6.83 0.54 -11.91
C THR A 74 5.69 -0.06 -11.08
N VAL A 75 5.60 0.31 -9.80
CA VAL A 75 4.66 -0.29 -8.84
C VAL A 75 3.52 0.66 -8.56
N ALA A 76 2.30 0.23 -8.86
CA ALA A 76 1.09 0.99 -8.57
C ALA A 76 0.76 0.95 -7.08
N PHE A 77 0.51 2.12 -6.49
CA PHE A 77 -0.04 2.27 -5.14
C PHE A 77 -1.48 2.73 -5.24
N VAL A 78 -2.40 1.96 -4.67
CA VAL A 78 -3.85 2.22 -4.73
C VAL A 78 -4.40 2.27 -3.31
N PRO A 79 -4.90 3.43 -2.83
CA PRO A 79 -5.59 3.51 -1.55
C PRO A 79 -6.98 2.91 -1.70
N ILE A 80 -7.33 1.93 -0.87
CA ILE A 80 -8.60 1.20 -0.93
C ILE A 80 -9.20 1.04 0.47
N SER A 81 -10.51 0.79 0.51
CA SER A 81 -11.15 0.14 1.66
C SER A 81 -11.84 -1.13 1.17
N GLY A 82 -11.28 -2.29 1.51
CA GLY A 82 -11.86 -3.57 1.16
C GLY A 82 -13.23 -3.81 1.81
N TRP A 83 -13.51 -3.15 2.95
CA TRP A 83 -14.79 -3.28 3.64
C TRP A 83 -15.89 -2.44 2.98
N HIS A 84 -15.57 -1.21 2.59
CA HIS A 84 -16.53 -0.28 1.98
C HIS A 84 -16.54 -0.31 0.45
N GLY A 85 -15.61 -1.03 -0.19
CA GLY A 85 -15.48 -1.12 -1.65
C GLY A 85 -14.81 0.09 -2.31
N ASP A 86 -14.27 1.02 -1.52
CA ASP A 86 -13.67 2.27 -2.03
C ASP A 86 -12.43 1.96 -2.91
N ASN A 87 -12.39 2.54 -4.13
CA ASN A 87 -11.30 2.39 -5.11
C ASN A 87 -11.01 0.94 -5.56
N MET A 88 -11.97 0.02 -5.39
CA MET A 88 -11.82 -1.39 -5.81
C MET A 88 -12.22 -1.62 -7.27
N LEU A 89 -13.33 -1.00 -7.69
CA LEU A 89 -13.85 -1.07 -9.05
C LEU A 89 -14.06 0.33 -9.62
N GLU A 90 -14.54 1.25 -8.78
CA GLU A 90 -14.82 2.64 -9.13
C GLU A 90 -14.08 3.57 -8.17
N ALA A 91 -13.81 4.79 -8.63
CA ALA A 91 -13.18 5.82 -7.81
C ALA A 91 -14.09 6.22 -6.64
N SER A 92 -13.52 6.35 -5.45
CA SER A 92 -14.23 6.76 -4.24
C SER A 92 -14.30 8.27 -4.11
N ASP A 93 -15.49 8.79 -3.82
CA ASP A 93 -15.71 10.21 -3.51
C ASP A 93 -15.01 10.65 -2.20
N LYS A 94 -14.67 9.70 -1.31
CA LYS A 94 -14.03 9.99 -0.02
C LYS A 94 -12.53 10.25 -0.14
N MET A 95 -11.95 9.87 -1.27
CA MET A 95 -10.53 10.04 -1.58
C MET A 95 -10.35 10.91 -2.82
N GLY A 96 -11.08 12.03 -2.90
CA GLY A 96 -11.00 12.95 -4.04
C GLY A 96 -9.61 13.54 -4.30
N TRP A 97 -8.69 13.46 -3.32
CA TRP A 97 -7.28 13.80 -3.47
C TRP A 97 -6.49 12.77 -4.29
N TYR A 98 -6.94 11.52 -4.35
CA TYR A 98 -6.30 10.48 -5.14
C TYR A 98 -6.68 10.63 -6.61
N LYS A 99 -5.69 10.95 -7.46
CA LYS A 99 -5.87 11.16 -8.90
C LYS A 99 -5.41 10.00 -9.77
N GLY A 100 -5.17 8.85 -9.15
CA GLY A 100 -4.54 7.68 -9.78
C GLY A 100 -3.08 7.52 -9.35
N TRP A 101 -2.46 6.48 -9.87
CA TRP A 101 -1.05 6.18 -9.67
C TRP A 101 -0.26 6.53 -10.92
N GLU A 102 0.93 7.08 -10.75
CA GLU A 102 1.87 7.31 -11.85
C GLU A 102 2.82 6.12 -11.95
N THR A 103 3.07 5.64 -13.17
CA THR A 103 4.09 4.61 -13.50
C THR A 103 5.13 5.16 -14.46
#